data_AF-X1K2R4-F1
#
_entry.id   AF-X1K2R4-F1
#
_cell.length_a   1.000
_cell.length_b   1.000
_cell.length_c   1.000
_cell.angle_alpha   90.00
_cell.angle_beta   90.00
_cell.angle_gamma   90.00
#
_symmetry.space_group_name_H-M   'P 1'
#
loop_
_entity.id
_entity.type
_entity.pdbx_description
1 polymer ?
#
loop_
_entity_poly.entity_id
_entity_poly.type
_entity_poly.pdbx_seq_one_letter_code
_entity_poly.pdbx_strand_id
1 'polypeptide(L)'
;MLIWDLRNTNRPHKDCPDIMAIADSLVKLREDMPNKKLAIQSLISKSYRDDFSSNDNNENIEQLAHLIKKINPNIVQLYSIARIPSEYFVYAIDEKRKKEIVKIFREIINNELIEINY
;
A
#
# COMPACT_ATOMS: atom_id res chain seq x y z
N MET A 1 5.42 -31.28 9.30
CA MET A 1 4.34 -30.27 9.32
C MET A 1 4.95 -28.92 8.94
N LEU A 2 4.54 -28.38 7.79
CA LEU A 2 4.53 -26.96 7.38
C LEU A 2 5.85 -26.15 7.48
N ILE A 3 6.82 -26.38 6.59
CA ILE A 3 7.90 -25.40 6.28
C ILE A 3 7.60 -24.60 5.00
N TRP A 4 6.70 -25.12 4.14
CA TRP A 4 6.28 -24.45 2.91
C TRP A 4 5.27 -23.32 3.14
N ASP A 5 4.46 -23.40 4.20
CA ASP A 5 3.36 -22.48 4.48
C ASP A 5 3.86 -21.06 4.85
N LEU A 6 4.99 -20.98 5.57
CA LEU A 6 5.58 -19.72 6.04
C LEU A 6 6.24 -18.88 4.94
N ARG A 7 6.57 -19.45 3.78
CA ARG A 7 7.26 -18.70 2.70
C ARG A 7 6.32 -17.83 1.88
N ASN A 8 5.02 -18.07 1.99
CA ASN A 8 3.97 -17.43 1.18
C ASN A 8 3.01 -16.56 2.00
N THR A 9 3.12 -16.57 3.34
CA THR A 9 2.30 -15.70 4.20
C THR A 9 2.52 -14.25 3.80
N ASN A 10 1.45 -13.54 3.41
CA ASN A 10 1.44 -12.15 2.95
C ASN A 10 2.08 -11.87 1.57
N ARG A 11 2.29 -12.88 0.72
CA ARG A 11 2.68 -12.67 -0.68
C ARG A 11 1.51 -12.94 -1.61
N PRO A 12 1.32 -12.15 -2.68
CA PRO A 12 0.35 -12.48 -3.70
C PRO A 12 0.60 -13.88 -4.25
N HIS A 13 -0.47 -14.63 -4.52
CA HIS A 13 -0.35 -15.91 -5.22
C HIS A 13 0.30 -15.69 -6.59
N LYS A 14 0.98 -16.70 -7.15
CA LYS A 14 1.61 -16.61 -8.49
C LYS A 14 0.63 -16.23 -9.61
N ASP A 15 -0.64 -16.59 -9.43
CA ASP A 15 -1.73 -16.31 -10.38
C ASP A 15 -2.50 -15.04 -9.99
N CYS A 16 -1.97 -14.24 -9.04
CA CYS A 16 -2.52 -12.94 -8.71
C CYS A 16 -2.45 -12.05 -9.95
N PRO A 17 -3.53 -11.32 -10.28
CA PRO A 17 -3.50 -10.36 -11.36
C PRO A 17 -2.41 -9.30 -11.14
N ASP A 18 -1.92 -8.74 -12.24
CA ASP A 18 -1.05 -7.58 -12.22
C ASP A 18 -1.72 -6.41 -11.47
N ILE A 19 -0.91 -5.61 -10.77
CA ILE A 19 -1.42 -4.50 -9.96
C ILE A 19 -2.21 -3.48 -10.78
N MET A 20 -1.88 -3.29 -12.06
CA MET A 20 -2.62 -2.40 -12.95
C MET A 20 -4.02 -2.96 -13.26
N ALA A 21 -4.13 -4.27 -13.45
CA ALA A 21 -5.43 -4.92 -13.66
C ALA A 21 -6.32 -4.83 -12.41
N ILE A 22 -5.72 -4.94 -11.22
CA ILE A 22 -6.42 -4.69 -9.95
C ILE A 22 -6.90 -3.23 -9.88
N ALA A 23 -6.04 -2.26 -10.23
CA ALA A 23 -6.39 -0.85 -10.22
C ALA A 23 -7.53 -0.53 -11.20
N ASP A 24 -7.48 -1.07 -12.43
CA ASP A 24 -8.55 -0.91 -13.42
C ASP A 24 -9.87 -1.51 -12.94
N SER A 25 -9.81 -2.69 -12.30
CA SER A 25 -10.99 -3.31 -11.71
C SER A 25 -11.59 -2.47 -10.58
N LEU A 26 -10.75 -1.81 -9.77
CA LEU A 26 -11.20 -0.90 -8.72
C LEU A 26 -11.82 0.38 -9.29
N VAL A 27 -11.28 0.93 -10.38
CA VAL A 27 -11.89 2.07 -11.09
C VAL A 27 -13.29 1.69 -11.56
N LYS A 28 -13.43 0.55 -12.24
CA LYS A 28 -14.73 0.05 -12.71
C LYS A 28 -15.71 -0.18 -11.55
N LEU A 29 -15.25 -0.80 -10.45
CA LEU A 29 -16.08 -1.03 -9.27
C LEU A 29 -16.68 0.27 -8.71
N ARG A 30 -15.94 1.37 -8.78
CA ARG A 30 -16.45 2.67 -8.33
C ARG A 30 -17.51 3.25 -9.26
N GLU A 31 -17.35 3.06 -10.57
CA GLU A 31 -18.35 3.46 -11.55
C GLU A 31 -19.64 2.67 -11.36
N ASP A 32 -19.53 1.38 -11.05
CA ASP A 32 -20.67 0.49 -10.78
C ASP A 32 -21.35 0.77 -9.42
N MET A 33 -20.62 1.40 -8.48
CA MET A 33 -21.10 1.65 -7.10
C MET A 33 -20.86 3.12 -6.65
N PRO A 34 -21.42 4.13 -7.34
CA PRO A 34 -21.08 5.54 -7.14
C PRO A 34 -21.45 6.09 -5.75
N ASN A 35 -22.39 5.44 -5.06
CA ASN A 35 -22.86 5.85 -3.73
C ASN A 35 -22.08 5.18 -2.58
N LYS A 36 -21.04 4.39 -2.87
CA LYS A 36 -20.22 3.72 -1.87
C LYS A 36 -18.85 4.37 -1.78
N LYS A 37 -18.34 4.47 -0.55
CA LYS A 37 -16.98 4.93 -0.31
C LYS A 37 -15.98 3.80 -0.57
N LEU A 38 -14.93 4.08 -1.33
CA LEU A 38 -13.78 3.20 -1.46
C LEU A 38 -12.66 3.68 -0.54
N ALA A 39 -12.13 2.75 0.26
CA ALA A 39 -10.94 2.97 1.06
C ALA A 39 -9.79 2.08 0.56
N ILE A 40 -8.60 2.65 0.42
CA ILE A 40 -7.37 1.91 0.14
C ILE A 40 -6.51 1.92 1.39
N GLN A 41 -6.11 0.73 1.85
CA GLN A 41 -5.19 0.57 2.96
C GLN A 41 -3.84 0.12 2.43
N SER A 42 -2.76 0.79 2.84
CA SER A 42 -1.40 0.48 2.40
C SER A 42 -0.50 0.25 3.60
N LEU A 43 0.06 -0.95 3.73
CA LEU A 43 1.02 -1.28 4.77
C LEU A 43 2.43 -1.00 4.25
N ILE A 44 3.12 -0.07 4.89
CA ILE A 44 4.51 0.29 4.57
C ILE A 44 5.44 -0.20 5.69
N SER A 45 6.54 -0.81 5.30
CA SER A 45 7.53 -1.40 6.19
C SER A 45 8.93 -1.32 5.61
N LYS A 46 9.91 -1.41 6.52
CA LYS A 46 11.32 -1.55 6.19
C LYS A 46 11.79 -2.97 6.43
N SER A 47 12.87 -3.33 5.76
CA SER A 47 13.65 -4.53 6.03
C SER A 47 15.15 -4.23 6.02
N TYR A 48 15.91 -4.96 6.84
CA TYR A 48 17.38 -4.91 6.84
C TYR A 48 18.02 -6.08 6.08
N ARG A 49 17.22 -6.94 5.42
CA ARG A 49 17.72 -8.04 4.59
C ARG A 49 17.73 -7.64 3.13
N ASP A 50 18.85 -7.87 2.45
CA ASP A 50 18.99 -7.54 1.02
C ASP A 50 18.09 -8.40 0.11
N ASP A 51 17.74 -9.61 0.55
CA ASP A 51 16.84 -10.52 -0.18
C ASP A 51 15.35 -10.30 0.15
N PHE A 52 15.04 -9.26 0.92
CA PHE A 52 13.67 -8.83 1.21
C PHE A 52 13.54 -7.31 1.06
N SER A 53 13.05 -6.85 -0.09
CA SER A 53 12.97 -5.43 -0.39
C SER A 53 11.99 -4.70 0.53
N SER A 54 12.47 -3.63 1.17
CA SER A 54 11.61 -2.62 1.80
C SER A 54 10.66 -2.00 0.78
N ASN A 55 9.41 -1.76 1.16
CA ASN A 55 8.42 -1.13 0.29
C ASN A 55 8.28 0.38 0.55
N ASP A 56 9.10 0.96 1.45
CA ASP A 56 9.08 2.37 1.81
C ASP A 56 9.99 3.26 0.96
N ASN A 57 10.65 2.72 -0.07
CA ASN A 57 11.50 3.51 -0.97
C ASN A 57 10.67 4.49 -1.83
N ASN A 58 11.28 5.59 -2.27
CA ASN A 58 10.56 6.67 -2.96
C ASN A 58 9.89 6.21 -4.24
N GLU A 59 10.54 5.35 -5.04
CA GLU A 59 9.97 4.85 -6.30
C GLU A 59 8.65 4.11 -6.06
N ASN A 60 8.61 3.19 -5.10
CA ASN A 60 7.38 2.47 -4.74
C ASN A 60 6.29 3.40 -4.20
N ILE A 61 6.67 4.40 -3.40
CA ILE A 61 5.74 5.38 -2.85
C ILE A 61 5.14 6.26 -3.95
N GLU A 62 5.94 6.71 -4.92
CA GLU A 62 5.48 7.49 -6.07
C GLU A 62 4.56 6.66 -6.98
N GLN A 63 4.94 5.42 -7.29
CA GLN A 63 4.10 4.50 -8.06
C GLN A 63 2.76 4.25 -7.38
N LEU A 64 2.76 4.02 -6.07
CA LEU A 64 1.54 3.86 -5.28
C LEU A 64 0.68 5.14 -5.30
N ALA A 65 1.28 6.32 -5.21
CA ALA A 65 0.56 7.58 -5.29
C ALA A 65 -0.12 7.76 -6.67
N HIS A 66 0.55 7.40 -7.76
CA HIS A 66 -0.02 7.41 -9.10
C HIS A 66 -1.17 6.42 -9.26
N LEU A 67 -1.05 5.21 -8.69
CA LEU A 67 -2.12 4.22 -8.66
C LEU A 67 -3.34 4.73 -7.88
N ILE A 68 -3.11 5.30 -6.69
CA ILE A 68 -4.18 5.89 -5.88
C ILE A 68 -4.86 7.03 -6.64
N LYS A 69 -4.10 7.89 -7.33
CA LYS A 69 -4.66 8.96 -8.17
C LYS A 69 -5.57 8.41 -9.25
N LYS A 70 -5.17 7.32 -9.92
CA LYS A 70 -5.98 6.64 -10.94
C LYS A 70 -7.27 6.06 -10.36
N ILE A 71 -7.19 5.38 -9.21
CA ILE A 71 -8.35 4.75 -8.54
C ILE A 71 -9.28 5.82 -7.93
N ASN A 72 -8.71 6.95 -7.51
CA ASN A 72 -9.38 8.12 -6.93
C ASN A 72 -10.25 7.80 -5.67
N PRO A 73 -9.79 6.95 -4.72
CA PRO A 73 -10.61 6.51 -3.59
C PRO A 73 -11.08 7.68 -2.71
N ASN A 74 -12.02 7.42 -1.81
CA ASN A 74 -12.44 8.42 -0.83
C ASN A 74 -11.44 8.54 0.33
N ILE A 75 -10.82 7.43 0.71
CA ILE A 75 -9.95 7.33 1.87
C ILE A 75 -8.69 6.54 1.50
N VAL A 76 -7.53 7.03 1.92
CA VAL A 76 -6.25 6.34 1.88
C VAL A 76 -5.74 6.25 3.30
N GLN A 77 -5.51 5.03 3.77
CA GLN A 77 -4.99 4.76 5.10
C GLN A 77 -3.60 4.15 4.99
N LEU A 78 -2.60 4.89 5.44
CA LEU A 78 -1.24 4.43 5.58
C LEU A 78 -1.11 3.69 6.91
N TYR A 79 -0.57 2.48 6.86
CA TYR A 79 -0.23 1.70 8.04
C TYR A 79 1.26 1.40 8.08
N SER A 80 1.73 1.14 9.29
CA SER A 80 3.05 0.60 9.58
C SER A 80 2.90 -0.54 10.58
N ILE A 81 3.97 -1.30 10.77
CA ILE A 81 3.99 -2.45 11.68
C ILE A 81 3.75 -1.99 13.11
N ALA A 82 2.67 -2.48 13.73
CA ALA A 82 2.27 -2.12 15.10
C ALA A 82 2.68 -3.15 16.16
N ARG A 83 3.01 -4.37 15.74
CA ARG A 83 3.40 -5.50 16.60
C ARG A 83 4.57 -6.23 15.96
N ILE A 84 5.30 -7.02 16.76
CA ILE A 84 6.42 -7.81 16.25
C ILE A 84 5.90 -8.75 15.13
N PRO A 85 6.38 -8.61 13.89
CA PRO A 85 5.96 -9.45 12.77
C PRO A 85 6.57 -10.86 12.88
N SER A 86 6.02 -11.80 12.12
CA SER A 86 6.60 -13.16 12.05
C SER A 86 7.99 -13.13 11.41
N GLU A 87 8.19 -12.21 10.47
CA GLU A 87 9.45 -11.89 9.84
C GLU A 87 10.24 -10.90 10.71
N TYR A 88 11.07 -11.41 11.62
CA TYR A 88 11.89 -10.61 12.57
C TYR A 88 12.79 -9.55 11.91
N PHE A 89 12.96 -9.60 10.60
CA PHE A 89 13.74 -8.66 9.80
C PHE A 89 12.93 -7.54 9.16
N VAL A 90 11.62 -7.53 9.36
CA VAL A 90 10.72 -6.46 8.90
C VAL A 90 10.35 -5.60 10.11
N TYR A 91 10.34 -4.28 9.94
CA TYR A 91 10.09 -3.35 11.02
C TYR A 91 9.34 -2.10 10.55
N ALA A 92 8.80 -1.38 11.52
CA ALA A 92 7.97 -0.21 11.29
C ALA A 92 8.75 0.96 10.68
N ILE A 93 8.11 1.70 9.78
CA ILE A 93 8.51 3.08 9.49
C ILE A 93 8.15 4.01 10.65
N ASP A 94 8.98 5.02 10.86
CA ASP A 94 8.77 6.04 11.90
C ASP A 94 7.79 7.14 11.46
N GLU A 95 7.36 7.96 12.42
CA GLU A 95 6.42 9.07 12.20
C GLU A 95 6.93 10.12 11.21
N LYS A 96 8.25 10.33 11.13
CA LYS A 96 8.84 11.27 10.16
C LYS A 96 8.63 10.74 8.75
N ARG A 97 8.90 9.45 8.51
CA ARG A 97 8.72 8.83 7.20
C ARG A 97 7.25 8.77 6.80
N LYS A 98 6.33 8.50 7.73
CA LYS A 98 4.89 8.58 7.44
C LYS A 98 4.47 9.96 6.94
N LYS A 99 4.93 11.04 7.60
CA LYS A 99 4.69 12.42 7.18
C LYS A 99 5.23 12.72 5.78
N GLU A 100 6.43 12.25 5.49
CA GLU A 100 7.04 12.39 4.15
C GLU A 100 6.21 11.68 3.08
N ILE A 101 5.79 10.44 3.33
CA ILE A 101 4.94 9.67 2.40
C ILE A 101 3.62 10.40 2.14
N VAL A 102 2.96 10.88 3.19
CA VAL A 102 1.70 11.63 3.05
C VAL A 102 1.91 12.92 2.27
N LYS A 103 3.04 13.61 2.45
CA LYS A 103 3.38 14.78 1.64
C LYS A 103 3.51 14.41 0.15
N ILE A 104 4.26 13.36 -0.18
CA ILE A 104 4.41 12.86 -1.55
C ILE A 104 3.03 12.50 -2.16
N PHE A 105 2.20 11.78 -1.39
CA PHE A 105 0.85 11.43 -1.82
C PHE A 105 0.02 12.68 -2.14
N ARG A 106 0.03 13.69 -1.25
CA ARG A 106 -0.71 14.94 -1.46
C ARG A 106 -0.24 15.68 -2.72
N GLU A 107 1.07 15.75 -2.95
CA GLU A 107 1.66 16.41 -4.12
C GLU A 107 1.27 15.72 -5.43
N ILE A 108 1.36 14.39 -5.50
CA ILE A 108 1.11 13.63 -6.73
C ILE A 108 -0.39 13.49 -7.02
N ILE A 109 -1.17 13.10 -6.00
CA ILE A 109 -2.61 12.87 -6.13
C ILE A 109 -3.32 14.18 -6.48
N ASN A 110 -2.93 15.28 -5.81
CA ASN A 110 -3.48 16.62 -5.99
C ASN A 110 -5.02 16.63 -6.03
N ASN A 111 -5.64 15.98 -5.04
CA ASN A 111 -7.09 15.93 -4.86
C ASN A 111 -7.41 16.06 -3.37
N GLU A 112 -7.95 17.22 -2.97
CA GLU A 112 -8.29 17.52 -1.57
C GLU A 112 -9.49 16.71 -1.06
N LEU A 113 -10.31 16.14 -1.95
CA LEU A 113 -11.46 15.32 -1.58
C LEU A 113 -11.07 13.93 -1.08
N ILE A 114 -9.82 13.50 -1.31
CA ILE A 114 -9.30 12.23 -0.81
C ILE A 114 -8.77 12.45 0.61
N GLU A 115 -9.34 11.75 1.58
CA GLU A 115 -8.83 11.73 2.95
C GLU A 115 -7.58 10.84 3.02
N ILE A 116 -6.49 11.32 3.63
CA ILE A 116 -5.24 10.57 3.77
C ILE A 116 -4.79 10.60 5.23
N ASN A 117 -4.74 9.42 5.86
CA ASN A 117 -4.47 9.21 7.28
C ASN A 117 -3.29 8.25 7.50
N TYR A 118 -2.58 8.34 8.65
CA TYR A 118 -1.43 7.48 8.99
C TYR A 118 -1.21 7.30 10.51
#